data_AF-A0A2H0B8B0-F1
#
_entry.id   AF-A0A2H0B8B0-F1
#
_cell.length_a   1.000
_cell.length_b   1.000
_cell.length_c   1.000
_cell.angle_alpha   90.00
_cell.angle_beta   90.00
_cell.angle_gamma   90.00
#
_symmetry.space_group_name_H-M   'P 1'
#
loop_
_entity.id
_entity.type
_entity.pdbx_description
1 polymer ?
#
loop_
_entity_poly.entity_id
_entity_poly.type
_entity_poly.pdbx_seq_one_letter_code
_entity_poly.pdbx_strand_id
1 'polypeptide(L)'
;MILIADSGSTKTEWALVSKNHTEIFETTGMNPYFLTQPELEKILEHVNKKLKGDTVSKVVFFGAGCNSSEKMGLMKMLLKKSFLNCEIEVNSDLVGAAKALFGKNKGIAVILGTGANSGYFNGKEISFKTESLGYILGDEGSGAYLGKQFITKLLYNELPKEIENDFTKEYKIRKPEILENIYQKPNANRYLASFAVFIKKHIGNSEVKKIVKDAFNVHIVNHLL
;
A
#
# COMPACT_ATOMS: atom_id res chain seq x y z
N MET A 1 -19.20 -2.62 -19.00
CA MET A 1 -18.78 -3.27 -17.73
C MET A 1 -18.17 -2.22 -16.81
N ILE A 2 -18.09 -2.47 -15.51
CA ILE A 2 -17.42 -1.56 -14.56
C ILE A 2 -16.05 -2.15 -14.23
N LEU A 3 -14.99 -1.36 -14.36
CA LEU A 3 -13.65 -1.74 -13.95
C LEU A 3 -13.32 -1.06 -12.61
N ILE A 4 -13.08 -1.86 -11.58
CA ILE A 4 -12.74 -1.36 -10.24
C ILE A 4 -11.27 -1.67 -9.99
N ALA A 5 -10.52 -0.71 -9.46
CA ALA A 5 -9.12 -0.89 -9.10
C ALA A 5 -8.89 -0.58 -7.62
N ASP A 6 -8.20 -1.48 -6.93
CA ASP A 6 -7.61 -1.23 -5.61
C ASP A 6 -6.08 -1.24 -5.76
N SER A 7 -5.48 -0.05 -5.75
CA SER A 7 -4.07 0.20 -6.07
C SER A 7 -3.29 0.59 -4.82
N GLY A 8 -2.45 -0.32 -4.32
CA GLY A 8 -1.43 -0.01 -3.34
C GLY A 8 -0.12 0.48 -3.96
N SER A 9 0.91 0.62 -3.12
CA SER A 9 2.27 0.90 -3.61
C SER A 9 2.87 -0.30 -4.34
N THR A 10 2.61 -1.54 -3.91
CA THR A 10 3.28 -2.73 -4.46
C THR A 10 2.51 -3.37 -5.63
N LYS A 11 1.19 -3.50 -5.49
CA LYS A 11 0.27 -4.21 -6.39
C LYS A 11 -0.97 -3.34 -6.64
N THR A 12 -1.56 -3.52 -7.82
CA THR A 12 -2.94 -3.10 -8.11
C THR A 12 -3.77 -4.33 -8.46
N GLU A 13 -4.88 -4.52 -7.77
CA GLU A 13 -5.89 -5.51 -8.15
C GLU A 13 -6.99 -4.83 -8.96
N TRP A 14 -7.34 -5.44 -10.08
CA TRP A 14 -8.38 -4.97 -10.98
C TRP A 14 -9.51 -5.99 -11.03
N ALA A 15 -10.75 -5.53 -10.87
CA ALA A 15 -11.95 -6.32 -11.01
C ALA A 15 -12.80 -5.77 -12.16
N LEU A 16 -12.96 -6.54 -13.23
CA LEU A 16 -13.89 -6.26 -14.31
C LEU A 16 -15.24 -6.90 -13.98
N VAL A 17 -16.22 -6.06 -13.64
CA VAL A 17 -17.53 -6.48 -13.13
C VAL A 17 -18.61 -6.25 -14.18
N SER A 18 -19.38 -7.30 -14.43
CA SER A 18 -20.61 -7.31 -15.21
C SER A 18 -21.77 -7.86 -14.37
N LYS A 19 -22.98 -7.94 -14.92
CA LYS A 19 -24.17 -8.40 -14.17
C LYS A 19 -24.02 -9.83 -13.62
N ASN A 20 -23.32 -10.71 -14.35
CA ASN A 20 -23.26 -12.14 -14.05
C ASN A 20 -21.82 -12.66 -13.87
N HIS A 21 -20.81 -11.82 -14.05
CA HIS A 21 -19.41 -12.24 -14.10
C HIS A 21 -18.48 -11.17 -13.56
N THR A 22 -17.48 -11.62 -12.79
CA THR A 22 -16.36 -10.81 -12.30
C THR A 22 -15.05 -11.49 -12.69
N GLU A 23 -14.21 -10.79 -13.45
CA GLU A 23 -12.84 -11.21 -13.74
C GLU A 23 -11.86 -10.39 -12.90
N ILE A 24 -10.88 -11.04 -12.27
CA ILE A 24 -9.86 -10.38 -11.45
C ILE A 24 -8.48 -10.61 -12.08
N PHE A 25 -7.69 -9.54 -12.17
CA PHE A 25 -6.29 -9.61 -12.57
C PHE A 25 -5.45 -8.56 -11.83
N GLU A 26 -4.13 -8.72 -11.88
CA GLU A 26 -3.20 -7.87 -11.15
C GLU A 26 -2.21 -7.17 -12.06
N THR A 27 -1.79 -5.98 -11.63
CA THR A 27 -0.65 -5.25 -12.18
C THR A 27 0.23 -4.71 -11.05
N THR A 28 1.36 -4.09 -11.42
CA THR A 28 2.17 -3.31 -10.47
C THR A 28 1.33 -2.22 -9.80
N GLY A 29 1.64 -1.90 -8.54
CA GLY A 29 1.02 -0.80 -7.80
C GLY A 29 1.20 0.55 -8.47
N MET A 30 0.12 1.34 -8.54
CA MET A 30 0.05 2.60 -9.30
C MET A 30 -0.02 3.82 -8.37
N ASN A 31 1.01 4.01 -7.55
CA ASN A 31 1.08 5.15 -6.63
C ASN A 31 1.71 6.39 -7.31
N PRO A 32 0.95 7.47 -7.58
CA PRO A 32 1.41 8.66 -8.31
C PRO A 32 2.34 9.58 -7.49
N TYR A 33 2.63 9.20 -6.24
CA TYR A 33 3.65 9.86 -5.43
C TYR A 33 5.06 9.34 -5.77
N PHE A 34 5.18 8.06 -6.10
CA PHE A 34 6.47 7.39 -6.34
C PHE A 34 6.74 7.09 -7.81
N LEU A 35 5.69 7.00 -8.64
CA LEU A 35 5.82 6.69 -10.06
C LEU A 35 5.69 7.94 -10.91
N THR A 36 6.48 7.99 -11.98
CA THR A 36 6.40 9.02 -13.00
C THR A 36 5.22 8.74 -13.95
N GLN A 37 4.78 9.77 -14.67
CA GLN A 37 3.71 9.63 -15.66
C GLN A 37 4.00 8.55 -16.71
N PRO A 38 5.19 8.46 -17.34
CA PRO A 38 5.49 7.40 -18.31
C PRO A 38 5.41 5.98 -17.72
N GLU A 39 5.80 5.80 -16.46
CA GLU A 39 5.67 4.51 -15.78
C GLU A 39 4.21 4.12 -15.56
N LEU A 40 3.36 5.08 -15.17
CA LEU A 40 1.92 4.87 -15.02
C LEU A 40 1.24 4.54 -16.36
N GLU A 41 1.59 5.28 -17.43
CA GLU A 41 1.08 5.01 -18.79
C GLU A 41 1.45 3.59 -19.24
N LYS A 42 2.70 3.17 -19.01
CA LYS A 42 3.16 1.80 -19.31
C LYS A 42 2.34 0.76 -18.56
N ILE A 43 2.01 0.98 -17.27
CA ILE A 43 1.16 0.04 -16.52
C ILE A 43 -0.25 -0.03 -17.14
N LEU A 44 -0.84 1.11 -17.50
CA LEU A 44 -2.17 1.18 -18.12
C LEU A 44 -2.22 0.47 -19.50
N GLU A 45 -1.15 0.52 -20.28
CA GLU A 45 -1.06 -0.30 -21.51
C GLU A 45 -1.17 -1.80 -21.22
N HIS A 46 -0.58 -2.28 -20.11
CA HIS A 46 -0.70 -3.68 -19.70
C HIS A 46 -2.13 -4.01 -19.25
N VAL A 47 -2.79 -3.08 -18.54
CA VAL A 47 -4.21 -3.20 -18.17
C VAL A 47 -5.08 -3.35 -19.43
N ASN A 48 -4.90 -2.47 -20.42
CA ASN A 48 -5.65 -2.55 -21.67
C ASN A 48 -5.44 -3.87 -22.43
N LYS A 49 -4.21 -4.41 -22.43
CA LYS A 49 -3.93 -5.74 -23.01
C LYS A 49 -4.65 -6.87 -22.26
N LYS A 50 -4.76 -6.78 -20.93
CA LYS A 50 -5.46 -7.77 -20.10
C LYS A 50 -6.96 -7.78 -20.33
N LEU A 51 -7.56 -6.62 -20.60
CA LEU A 51 -8.99 -6.47 -20.89
C LEU A 51 -9.40 -6.98 -22.29
N LYS A 52 -8.44 -7.30 -23.18
CA LYS A 52 -8.70 -7.93 -24.50
C LYS A 52 -9.79 -7.24 -25.36
N GLY A 53 -9.98 -5.93 -25.21
CA GLY A 53 -10.99 -5.17 -25.95
C GLY A 53 -12.38 -5.13 -25.31
N ASP A 54 -12.54 -5.59 -24.07
CA ASP A 54 -13.79 -5.46 -23.33
C ASP A 54 -14.24 -4.00 -23.21
N THR A 55 -15.54 -3.76 -23.41
CA THR A 55 -16.11 -2.42 -23.33
C THR A 55 -16.36 -2.02 -21.87
N VAL A 56 -15.49 -1.15 -21.36
CA VAL A 56 -15.58 -0.56 -20.03
C VAL A 56 -16.36 0.75 -20.10
N SER A 57 -17.48 0.82 -19.38
CA SER A 57 -18.35 2.00 -19.35
C SER A 57 -18.07 2.91 -18.15
N LYS A 58 -17.47 2.37 -17.09
CA LYS A 58 -17.04 3.11 -15.90
C LYS A 58 -15.77 2.50 -15.31
N VAL A 59 -14.80 3.34 -14.95
CA VAL A 59 -13.63 2.99 -14.12
C VAL A 59 -13.76 3.65 -12.75
N VAL A 60 -13.62 2.86 -11.69
CA VAL A 60 -13.53 3.36 -10.30
C VAL A 60 -12.17 2.96 -9.74
N PHE A 61 -11.29 3.94 -9.55
CA PHE A 61 -9.93 3.72 -9.08
C PHE A 61 -9.76 4.21 -7.64
N PHE A 62 -9.34 3.32 -6.75
CA PHE A 62 -8.92 3.64 -5.38
C PHE A 62 -7.41 3.45 -5.28
N GLY A 63 -6.66 4.50 -4.96
CA GLY A 63 -5.20 4.44 -5.04
C GLY A 63 -4.46 5.07 -3.87
N ALA A 64 -3.44 4.37 -3.38
CA ALA A 64 -2.41 4.95 -2.52
C ALA A 64 -1.75 6.13 -3.24
N GLY A 65 -1.51 7.23 -2.53
CA GLY A 65 -0.96 8.47 -3.10
C GLY A 65 -1.97 9.34 -3.86
N CYS A 66 -3.23 8.90 -4.01
CA CYS A 66 -4.32 9.74 -4.52
C CYS A 66 -4.95 10.58 -3.40
N ASN A 67 -4.14 11.33 -2.65
CA ASN A 67 -4.54 12.07 -1.45
C ASN A 67 -4.69 13.59 -1.66
N SER A 68 -4.36 14.10 -2.86
CA SER A 68 -4.53 15.51 -3.25
C SER A 68 -5.30 15.63 -4.57
N SER A 69 -5.91 16.79 -4.79
CA SER A 69 -6.60 17.12 -6.04
C SER A 69 -5.67 17.01 -7.26
N GLU A 70 -4.41 17.40 -7.11
CA GLU A 70 -3.38 17.28 -8.14
C GLU A 70 -3.12 15.81 -8.51
N LYS A 71 -2.87 14.94 -7.53
CA LYS A 71 -2.56 13.52 -7.78
C LYS A 71 -3.77 12.75 -8.30
N MET A 72 -4.96 13.02 -7.75
CA MET A 72 -6.22 12.48 -8.29
C MET A 72 -6.48 12.99 -9.72
N GLY A 73 -6.15 14.25 -10.01
CA GLY A 73 -6.26 14.85 -11.34
C GLY A 73 -5.35 14.17 -12.37
N LEU A 74 -4.07 13.93 -12.00
CA LEU A 74 -3.12 13.17 -12.82
C LEU A 74 -3.66 11.78 -13.15
N MET A 75 -4.07 11.00 -12.14
CA MET A 75 -4.62 9.66 -12.36
C MET A 75 -5.88 9.68 -13.21
N LYS A 76 -6.78 10.64 -12.98
CA LYS A 76 -8.01 10.80 -13.77
C LYS A 76 -7.72 11.13 -15.22
N MET A 77 -6.74 11.99 -15.49
CA MET A 77 -6.30 12.30 -16.85
C MET A 77 -5.75 11.06 -17.56
N LEU A 78 -4.86 10.29 -16.91
CA LEU A 78 -4.25 9.10 -17.49
C LEU A 78 -5.28 7.99 -17.77
N LEU A 79 -6.20 7.77 -16.82
CA LEU A 79 -7.30 6.82 -17.00
C LEU A 79 -8.24 7.24 -18.14
N LYS A 80 -8.58 8.53 -18.26
CA LYS A 80 -9.38 9.03 -19.39
C LYS A 80 -8.70 8.83 -20.75
N LYS A 81 -7.37 8.98 -20.81
CA LYS A 81 -6.58 8.73 -22.03
C LYS A 81 -6.56 7.24 -22.38
N SER A 82 -6.53 6.37 -21.38
CA SER A 82 -6.47 4.91 -21.53
C SER A 82 -7.84 4.28 -21.84
N PHE A 83 -8.93 4.84 -21.32
CA PHE A 83 -10.30 4.35 -21.45
C PHE A 83 -11.22 5.41 -22.08
N LEU A 84 -11.36 5.35 -23.42
CA LEU A 84 -12.19 6.29 -24.18
C LEU A 84 -13.69 6.09 -23.89
N ASN A 85 -14.46 7.19 -23.90
CA ASN A 85 -15.92 7.19 -23.69
C ASN A 85 -16.39 6.53 -22.37
N CYS A 86 -15.54 6.56 -21.34
CA CYS A 86 -15.77 5.93 -20.05
C CYS A 86 -15.93 6.96 -18.92
N GLU A 87 -16.84 6.71 -17.99
CA GLU A 87 -16.92 7.50 -16.75
C GLU A 87 -15.74 7.15 -15.83
N ILE A 88 -14.98 8.15 -15.37
CA ILE A 88 -13.80 7.93 -14.51
C ILE A 88 -14.01 8.55 -13.14
N GLU A 89 -13.98 7.71 -12.11
CA GLU A 89 -13.95 8.08 -10.70
C GLU A 89 -12.59 7.68 -10.10
N VAL A 90 -11.92 8.62 -9.42
CA VAL A 90 -10.64 8.40 -8.75
C VAL A 90 -10.78 8.87 -7.31
N ASN A 91 -10.42 8.02 -6.36
CA ASN A 91 -10.38 8.33 -4.93
C ASN A 91 -9.10 7.76 -4.31
N SER A 92 -8.82 8.13 -3.05
CA SER A 92 -7.76 7.49 -2.26
C SER A 92 -8.09 6.04 -1.93
N ASP A 93 -7.04 5.26 -1.66
CA ASP A 93 -7.13 3.93 -1.06
C ASP A 93 -7.97 3.91 0.23
N LEU A 94 -7.83 4.93 1.09
CA LEU A 94 -8.59 5.04 2.33
C LEU A 94 -10.11 5.13 2.10
N VAL A 95 -10.54 5.84 1.05
CA VAL A 95 -11.96 5.86 0.66
C VAL A 95 -12.41 4.48 0.16
N GLY A 96 -11.57 3.79 -0.61
CA GLY A 96 -11.82 2.42 -1.06
C GLY A 96 -12.01 1.45 0.10
N ALA A 97 -11.06 1.46 1.03
CA ALA A 97 -11.09 0.66 2.25
C ALA A 97 -12.33 0.95 3.10
N ALA A 98 -12.67 2.22 3.31
CA ALA A 98 -13.86 2.59 4.07
C ALA A 98 -15.17 2.13 3.42
N LYS A 99 -15.31 2.31 2.09
CA LYS A 99 -16.47 1.84 1.34
C LYS A 99 -16.59 0.31 1.41
N ALA A 100 -15.47 -0.42 1.32
CA ALA A 100 -15.46 -1.87 1.41
C ALA A 100 -15.81 -2.40 2.82
N LEU A 101 -15.27 -1.76 3.87
CA LEU A 101 -15.49 -2.18 5.27
C LEU A 101 -16.88 -1.81 5.78
N PHE A 102 -17.37 -0.61 5.46
CA PHE A 102 -18.55 -0.06 6.11
C PHE A 102 -19.75 0.11 5.19
N GLY A 103 -19.57 0.07 3.87
CA GLY A 103 -20.63 0.36 2.91
C GLY A 103 -21.16 1.79 3.10
N LYS A 104 -22.34 1.90 3.74
CA LYS A 104 -22.99 3.18 4.09
C LYS A 104 -22.95 3.50 5.59
N ASN A 105 -22.35 2.63 6.39
CA ASN A 105 -22.26 2.81 7.84
C ASN A 105 -21.05 3.65 8.23
N LYS A 106 -21.07 4.18 9.44
CA LYS A 106 -19.97 4.96 10.02
C LYS A 106 -18.91 4.04 10.63
N GLY A 107 -17.65 4.45 10.61
CA GLY A 107 -16.56 3.69 11.22
C GLY A 107 -15.19 4.32 11.00
N ILE A 108 -14.18 3.82 11.71
CA ILE A 108 -12.79 4.23 11.50
C ILE A 108 -12.12 3.20 10.60
N ALA A 109 -11.77 3.60 9.38
CA ALA A 109 -11.01 2.77 8.46
C ALA A 109 -9.53 2.87 8.78
N VAL A 110 -8.85 1.73 8.87
CA VAL A 110 -7.41 1.64 9.10
C VAL A 110 -6.80 0.74 8.02
N ILE A 111 -5.78 1.25 7.35
CA ILE A 111 -4.96 0.52 6.39
C ILE A 111 -3.60 0.25 7.05
N LEU A 112 -3.21 -1.01 7.14
CA LEU A 112 -1.88 -1.46 7.59
C LEU A 112 -1.24 -2.33 6.51
N GLY A 113 -0.60 -1.69 5.53
CA GLY A 113 0.07 -2.33 4.40
C GLY A 113 1.55 -1.98 4.34
N THR A 114 2.08 -1.69 3.15
CA THR A 114 3.44 -1.13 2.99
C THR A 114 3.62 0.14 3.82
N GLY A 115 2.63 1.03 3.78
CA GLY A 115 2.48 2.19 4.67
C GLY A 115 1.24 2.02 5.57
N ALA A 116 0.94 3.02 6.39
CA ALA A 116 -0.24 3.02 7.25
C ALA A 116 -1.07 4.29 7.03
N ASN A 117 -2.39 4.16 7.12
CA ASN A 117 -3.30 5.29 6.97
C ASN A 117 -4.57 5.04 7.77
N SER A 118 -5.19 6.10 8.29
CA SER A 118 -6.42 5.98 9.06
C SER A 118 -7.36 7.17 8.86
N GLY A 119 -8.65 6.92 8.97
CA GLY A 119 -9.64 7.99 8.94
C GLY A 119 -11.04 7.56 9.31
N TYR A 120 -11.80 8.52 9.82
CA TYR A 120 -13.20 8.34 10.16
C TYR A 120 -14.08 8.54 8.93
N PHE A 121 -14.82 7.50 8.59
CA PHE A 121 -15.82 7.48 7.55
C PHE A 121 -17.21 7.75 8.13
N ASN A 122 -17.90 8.76 7.60
CA ASN A 122 -19.21 9.18 8.12
C ASN A 122 -20.41 8.45 7.46
N GLY A 123 -20.14 7.40 6.67
CA GLY A 123 -21.14 6.67 5.85
C GLY A 123 -21.23 7.16 4.41
N LYS A 124 -20.53 8.26 4.07
CA LYS A 124 -20.49 8.84 2.72
C LYS A 124 -19.06 9.17 2.28
N GLU A 125 -18.28 9.78 3.16
CA GLU A 125 -16.91 10.23 2.89
C GLU A 125 -16.02 10.12 4.13
N ILE A 126 -14.71 10.25 3.94
CA ILE A 126 -13.74 10.39 5.04
C ILE A 126 -13.85 11.81 5.57
N SER A 127 -14.48 11.99 6.72
CA SER A 127 -14.71 13.32 7.32
C SER A 127 -13.57 13.78 8.23
N PHE A 128 -12.73 12.84 8.67
CA PHE A 128 -11.51 13.14 9.42
C PHE A 128 -10.45 12.09 9.05
N LYS A 129 -9.20 12.50 8.92
CA LYS A 129 -8.06 11.61 8.70
C LYS A 129 -6.90 12.08 9.55
N THR A 130 -6.05 11.15 9.97
CA THR A 130 -4.73 11.51 10.47
C THR A 130 -3.76 11.63 9.31
N GLU A 131 -2.72 12.44 9.47
CA GLU A 131 -1.78 12.67 8.38
C GLU A 131 -0.84 11.48 8.22
N SER A 132 -0.76 10.96 7.00
CA SER A 132 0.19 9.91 6.64
C SER A 132 1.52 10.56 6.30
N LEU A 133 2.46 10.56 7.25
CA LEU A 133 3.77 11.20 7.08
C LEU A 133 4.79 10.33 6.32
N GLY A 134 4.40 9.12 5.90
CA GLY A 134 5.23 8.20 5.14
C GLY A 134 6.27 7.48 6.01
N TYR A 135 6.86 6.42 5.45
CA TYR A 135 7.70 5.45 6.19
C TYR A 135 8.89 6.02 7.01
N ILE A 136 9.37 7.22 6.66
CA ILE A 136 10.46 7.88 7.39
C ILE A 136 9.91 8.53 8.66
N LEU A 137 8.90 9.39 8.52
CA LEU A 137 8.38 10.27 9.58
C LEU A 137 7.17 9.71 10.33
N GLY A 138 6.53 8.67 9.79
CA GLY A 138 5.34 8.03 10.36
C GLY A 138 5.15 6.62 9.81
N ASP A 139 3.94 6.34 9.31
CA ASP A 139 3.44 5.01 8.92
C ASP A 139 3.56 3.99 10.06
N GLU A 140 3.34 4.41 11.31
CA GLU A 140 3.44 3.51 12.45
C GLU A 140 2.47 2.33 12.29
N GLY A 141 2.94 1.13 12.64
CA GLY A 141 2.22 -0.12 12.41
C GLY A 141 2.31 -0.67 10.98
N SER A 142 2.82 0.07 10.00
CA SER A 142 3.00 -0.44 8.65
C SER A 142 4.10 -1.50 8.54
N GLY A 143 4.10 -2.25 7.42
CA GLY A 143 5.20 -3.15 7.07
C GLY A 143 6.54 -2.43 6.96
N ALA A 144 6.59 -1.23 6.38
CA ALA A 144 7.84 -0.47 6.29
C ALA A 144 8.34 -0.03 7.67
N TYR A 145 7.44 0.36 8.57
CA TYR A 145 7.77 0.69 9.95
C TYR A 145 8.28 -0.55 10.71
N LEU A 146 7.58 -1.68 10.61
CA LEU A 146 8.00 -2.95 11.21
C LEU A 146 9.38 -3.38 10.69
N GLY A 147 9.59 -3.34 9.38
CA GLY A 147 10.87 -3.63 8.74
C GLY A 147 11.99 -2.70 9.21
N LYS A 148 11.71 -1.39 9.31
CA LYS A 148 12.66 -0.40 9.87
C LYS A 148 13.06 -0.79 11.29
N GLN A 149 12.09 -0.98 12.19
CA GLN A 149 12.36 -1.34 13.58
C GLN A 149 13.16 -2.65 13.70
N PHE A 150 12.78 -3.66 12.92
CA PHE A 150 13.48 -4.95 12.92
C PHE A 150 14.92 -4.83 12.41
N ILE A 151 15.13 -4.20 11.25
CA ILE A 151 16.46 -4.02 10.66
C ILE A 151 17.35 -3.16 11.55
N THR A 152 16.81 -2.11 12.17
CA THR A 152 17.56 -1.30 13.14
C THR A 152 18.07 -2.18 14.28
N LYS A 153 17.19 -2.97 14.91
CA LYS A 153 17.59 -3.88 16.00
C LYS A 153 18.59 -4.94 15.57
N LEU A 154 18.39 -5.52 14.38
CA LEU A 154 19.33 -6.47 13.78
C LEU A 154 20.73 -5.84 13.62
N LEU A 155 20.81 -4.62 13.09
CA LEU A 155 22.09 -3.94 12.83
C LEU A 155 22.82 -3.50 14.12
N TYR A 156 22.08 -3.29 15.22
CA TYR A 156 22.64 -3.04 16.54
C TYR A 156 22.93 -4.34 17.34
N ASN A 157 22.67 -5.52 16.77
CA ASN A 157 22.77 -6.82 17.44
C ASN A 157 21.88 -6.93 18.71
N GLU A 158 20.69 -6.32 18.66
CA GLU A 158 19.70 -6.34 19.75
C GLU A 158 18.69 -7.49 19.60
N LEU A 159 18.88 -8.39 18.63
CA LEU A 159 18.01 -9.54 18.44
C LEU A 159 18.67 -10.82 18.97
N PRO A 160 17.88 -11.84 19.36
CA PRO A 160 18.44 -13.14 19.73
C PRO A 160 19.24 -13.73 18.57
N LYS A 161 20.39 -14.36 18.87
CA LYS A 161 21.29 -14.92 17.85
C LYS A 161 20.63 -15.91 16.89
N GLU A 162 19.64 -16.66 17.38
CA GLU A 162 18.82 -17.53 16.54
C GLU A 162 18.13 -16.75 15.39
N ILE A 163 17.50 -15.62 15.71
CA ILE A 163 16.80 -14.77 14.74
C ILE A 163 17.79 -14.13 13.76
N GLU A 164 18.93 -13.67 14.24
CA GLU A 164 19.98 -13.09 13.39
C GLU A 164 20.55 -14.10 12.39
N ASN A 165 20.82 -15.32 12.86
CA ASN A 165 21.32 -16.41 12.04
C ASN A 165 20.30 -16.83 10.98
N ASP A 166 19.03 -16.95 11.36
CA ASP A 166 17.96 -17.28 10.43
C ASP A 166 17.76 -16.19 9.37
N PHE A 167 17.79 -14.91 9.77
CA PHE A 167 17.72 -13.80 8.82
C PHE A 167 18.88 -13.82 7.82
N THR A 168 20.10 -14.03 8.33
CA THR A 168 21.30 -14.11 7.50
C THR A 168 21.23 -15.28 6.51
N LYS A 169 20.74 -16.43 6.96
CA LYS A 169 20.56 -17.63 6.12
C LYS A 169 19.51 -17.44 5.03
N GLU A 170 18.39 -16.79 5.37
CA GLU A 170 17.26 -16.59 4.46
C GLU A 170 17.56 -15.52 3.40
N TYR A 171 18.04 -14.35 3.82
CA TYR A 171 18.22 -13.22 2.92
C TYR A 171 19.63 -13.10 2.34
N LYS A 172 20.66 -13.66 2.99
CA LYS A 172 22.08 -13.59 2.56
C LYS A 172 22.55 -12.16 2.24
N ILE A 173 21.97 -11.17 2.91
CA ILE A 173 22.31 -9.76 2.78
C ILE A 173 23.19 -9.33 3.95
N ARG A 174 24.19 -8.49 3.69
CA ARG A 174 25.09 -7.93 4.70
C ARG A 174 24.74 -6.46 4.90
N LYS A 175 25.31 -5.88 5.95
CA LYS A 175 25.08 -4.48 6.34
C LYS A 175 25.27 -3.48 5.19
N PRO A 176 26.34 -3.54 4.34
CA PRO A 176 26.49 -2.60 3.23
C PRO A 176 25.33 -2.68 2.22
N GLU A 177 24.85 -3.88 1.88
CA GLU A 177 23.75 -4.01 0.92
C GLU A 177 22.43 -3.49 1.52
N ILE A 178 22.21 -3.66 2.83
CA ILE A 178 21.03 -3.09 3.51
C ILE A 178 21.04 -1.57 3.43
N LEU A 179 22.17 -0.93 3.75
CA LEU A 179 22.29 0.53 3.70
C LEU A 179 22.13 1.07 2.27
N GLU A 180 22.72 0.39 1.27
CA GLU A 180 22.55 0.76 -0.13
C GLU A 180 21.07 0.71 -0.57
N ASN A 181 20.34 -0.35 -0.20
CA ASN A 181 18.92 -0.49 -0.54
C ASN A 181 18.04 0.57 0.13
N ILE A 182 18.40 1.04 1.33
CA ILE A 182 17.61 2.03 2.07
C ILE A 182 17.91 3.46 1.60
N TYR A 183 19.18 3.79 1.34
CA TYR A 183 19.61 5.18 1.15
C TYR A 183 19.94 5.53 -0.31
N GLN A 184 20.22 4.56 -1.17
CA GLN A 184 20.72 4.82 -2.53
C GLN A 184 19.81 4.25 -3.63
N LYS A 185 19.00 3.24 -3.33
CA LYS A 185 18.09 2.62 -4.30
C LYS A 185 16.66 3.15 -4.17
N PRO A 186 15.88 3.17 -5.27
CA PRO A 186 14.47 3.54 -5.21
C PRO A 186 13.66 2.51 -4.40
N ASN A 187 12.49 2.93 -3.91
CA ASN A 187 11.50 2.09 -3.21
C ASN A 187 11.98 1.49 -1.86
N ALA A 188 12.76 2.23 -1.09
CA ALA A 188 13.21 1.82 0.25
C ALA A 188 12.05 1.41 1.19
N ASN A 189 10.87 2.05 1.07
CA ASN A 189 9.67 1.65 1.80
C ASN A 189 9.22 0.22 1.49
N ARG A 190 9.22 -0.18 0.21
CA ARG A 190 8.87 -1.55 -0.21
C ARG A 190 9.93 -2.55 0.23
N TYR A 191 11.21 -2.17 0.14
CA TYR A 191 12.32 -2.98 0.63
C TYR A 191 12.15 -3.30 2.12
N LEU A 192 11.94 -2.27 2.96
CA LEU A 192 11.70 -2.47 4.39
C LEU A 192 10.45 -3.30 4.65
N ALA A 193 9.34 -3.00 3.96
CA ALA A 193 8.10 -3.74 4.13
C ALA A 193 8.20 -5.22 3.75
N SER A 194 9.14 -5.59 2.86
CA SER A 194 9.35 -6.98 2.47
C SER A 194 9.78 -7.88 3.65
N PHE A 195 10.40 -7.31 4.69
CA PHE A 195 10.81 -8.03 5.88
C PHE A 195 9.64 -8.36 6.83
N ALA A 196 8.43 -7.81 6.60
CA ALA A 196 7.25 -8.16 7.38
C ALA A 196 6.91 -9.67 7.30
N VAL A 197 7.25 -10.33 6.19
CA VAL A 197 7.07 -11.79 6.03
C VAL A 197 7.96 -12.56 7.01
N PHE A 198 9.24 -12.17 7.12
CA PHE A 198 10.17 -12.77 8.09
C PHE A 198 9.75 -12.47 9.53
N ILE A 199 9.37 -11.22 9.82
CA ILE A 199 8.86 -10.83 11.15
C ILE A 199 7.66 -11.69 11.56
N LYS A 200 6.72 -11.93 10.63
CA LYS A 200 5.56 -12.80 10.87
C LYS A 200 5.98 -14.24 11.16
N LYS A 201 6.92 -14.79 10.40
CA LYS A 201 7.45 -16.15 10.59
C LYS A 201 8.05 -16.34 12.00
N HIS A 202 8.69 -15.30 12.54
CA HIS A 202 9.34 -15.33 13.84
C HIS A 202 8.54 -14.67 14.97
N ILE A 203 7.23 -14.42 14.77
CA ILE A 203 6.38 -13.72 15.77
C ILE A 203 6.20 -14.49 17.09
N GLY A 204 6.57 -15.77 17.13
CA GLY A 204 6.62 -16.56 18.36
C GLY A 204 7.74 -16.13 19.32
N ASN A 205 8.81 -15.52 18.82
CA ASN A 205 9.89 -14.99 19.64
C ASN A 205 9.45 -13.71 20.36
N SER A 206 9.81 -13.57 21.64
CA SER A 206 9.36 -12.45 22.48
C SER A 206 9.82 -11.08 21.97
N GLU A 207 11.07 -10.96 21.50
CA GLU A 207 11.61 -9.69 21.00
C GLU A 207 10.97 -9.30 19.67
N VAL A 208 10.78 -10.26 18.77
CA VAL A 208 10.09 -10.01 17.48
C VAL A 208 8.63 -9.65 17.72
N LYS A 209 7.95 -10.34 18.63
CA LYS A 209 6.56 -10.04 19.02
C LYS A 209 6.44 -8.64 19.64
N LYS A 210 7.44 -8.22 20.42
CA LYS A 210 7.49 -6.89 21.02
C LYS A 210 7.56 -5.80 19.95
N ILE A 211 8.40 -5.96 18.92
CA ILE A 211 8.46 -5.02 17.78
C ILE A 211 7.06 -4.80 17.16
N VAL A 212 6.32 -5.89 16.93
CA VAL A 212 4.97 -5.81 16.34
C VAL A 212 3.98 -5.12 17.27
N LYS A 213 3.97 -5.49 18.56
CA LYS A 213 3.09 -4.89 19.56
C LYS A 213 3.35 -3.40 19.73
N ASP A 214 4.61 -3.01 19.86
CA ASP A 214 5.01 -1.62 20.05
C ASP A 214 4.60 -0.79 18.81
N ALA A 215 4.84 -1.31 17.60
CA ALA A 215 4.44 -0.63 16.36
C ALA A 215 2.92 -0.39 16.26
N PHE A 216 2.10 -1.40 16.59
CA PHE A 216 0.63 -1.22 16.59
C PHE A 216 0.16 -0.33 17.74
N ASN A 217 0.80 -0.39 18.90
CA ASN A 217 0.46 0.49 20.01
C ASN A 217 0.73 1.97 19.65
N VAL A 218 1.89 2.27 19.04
CA VAL A 218 2.18 3.63 18.56
C VAL A 218 1.16 4.05 17.51
N HIS A 219 0.76 3.17 16.60
CA HIS A 219 -0.29 3.48 15.63
C HIS A 219 -1.61 3.88 16.31
N ILE A 220 -2.08 3.06 17.25
CA ILE A 220 -3.34 3.31 17.97
C ILE A 220 -3.28 4.64 18.71
N VAL A 221 -2.20 4.89 19.45
CA VAL A 221 -2.05 6.11 20.26
C VAL A 221 -1.98 7.37 19.38
N ASN A 222 -1.24 7.33 18.27
CA ASN A 222 -1.03 8.51 17.44
C ASN A 222 -2.22 8.80 16.50
N HIS A 223 -2.96 7.76 16.10
CA HIS A 223 -3.92 7.88 15.01
C HIS A 223 -5.38 7.61 15.39
N LEU A 224 -5.65 6.92 16.51
CA LEU A 224 -7.00 6.46 16.86
C LEU A 224 -7.50 6.96 18.22
N LEU A 225 -6.64 7.51 19.06
CA LEU A 225 -6.95 8.07 20.39
C LEU A 225 -6.72 9.58 20.41
#